data_AF-A0A966XA60-F1
#
_entry.id   AF-A0A966XA60-F1
#
_cell.length_a   1.000
_cell.length_b   1.000
_cell.length_c   1.000
_cell.angle_alpha   90.00
_cell.angle_beta   90.00
_cell.angle_gamma   90.00
#
_symmetry.space_group_name_H-M   'P 1'
#
loop_
_entity.id
_entity.type
_entity.pdbx_description
1 polymer ?
#
loop_
_entity_poly.entity_id
_entity_poly.type
_entity_poly.pdbx_seq_one_letter_code
_entity_poly.pdbx_strand_id
1 'polypeptide(L)'
;MADLEAWMRVGYPIETVLGDTERVLDAWQSGGVKGILIGPLRFDTGVPDAPSITDLRVAHLCPPSDPRRVAAFEPNPTIYRRYGVVAPSPSGHDMTARWAALGRFLDAVKRKNIAVWIIEP
;
A
#
# COMPACT_ATOMS: atom_id res chain seq x y z
N MET A 1 16.13 28.75 5.85
CA MET A 1 15.08 28.06 6.63
C MET A 1 14.53 26.99 5.71
N ALA A 2 14.48 25.72 6.11
CA ALA A 2 13.86 24.71 5.25
C ALA A 2 12.34 24.91 5.28
N ASP A 3 11.71 25.03 4.11
CA ASP A 3 10.26 25.12 4.01
C ASP A 3 9.62 23.80 4.45
N LEU A 4 8.44 23.87 5.07
CA LEU A 4 7.66 22.68 5.43
C LEU A 4 7.01 22.10 4.18
N GLU A 5 7.11 20.79 4.00
CA GLU A 5 6.47 20.07 2.90
C GLU A 5 5.27 19.25 3.38
N ALA A 6 4.17 19.31 2.63
CA ALA A 6 3.00 18.49 2.91
C ALA A 6 3.21 17.07 2.39
N TRP A 7 2.98 16.08 3.26
CA TRP A 7 3.09 14.65 2.96
C TRP A 7 1.79 13.94 3.32
N MET A 8 1.35 13.00 2.49
CA MET A 8 0.15 12.22 2.74
C MET A 8 0.47 10.84 3.30
N ARG A 9 -0.23 10.42 4.36
CA ARG A 9 -0.12 9.07 4.89
C ARG A 9 -1.13 8.14 4.21
N VAL A 10 -0.63 7.10 3.55
CA VAL A 10 -1.43 5.96 3.07
C VAL A 10 -1.28 4.82 4.06
N GLY A 11 -2.29 4.68 4.93
CA GLY A 11 -2.34 3.63 5.94
C GLY A 11 -3.05 2.36 5.45
N TYR A 12 -3.18 1.39 6.35
CA TYR A 12 -4.03 0.22 6.15
C TYR A 12 -5.51 0.57 6.35
N PRO A 13 -6.44 0.10 5.50
CA PRO A 13 -6.18 -0.69 4.29
C PRO A 13 -5.72 0.20 3.12
N ILE A 14 -4.72 -0.24 2.37
CA ILE A 14 -4.16 0.51 1.22
C ILE A 14 -5.14 0.58 0.05
N GLU A 15 -6.11 -0.34 0.00
CA GLU A 15 -7.19 -0.45 -0.99
C GLU A 15 -7.95 0.87 -1.19
N THR A 16 -7.97 1.72 -0.16
CA THR A 16 -8.56 3.08 -0.18
C THR A 16 -8.13 3.95 -1.36
N VAL A 17 -6.91 3.77 -1.87
CA VAL A 17 -6.34 4.63 -2.93
C VAL A 17 -6.06 3.87 -4.23
N LEU A 18 -6.15 2.55 -4.22
CA LEU A 18 -5.81 1.72 -5.38
C LEU A 18 -6.90 1.77 -6.46
N GLY A 19 -8.17 1.87 -6.06
CA GLY A 19 -9.30 1.91 -7.00
C GLY A 19 -9.42 3.21 -7.80
N ASP A 20 -8.78 4.30 -7.34
CA ASP A 20 -8.91 5.64 -7.93
C ASP A 20 -7.60 6.43 -7.92
N THR A 21 -6.52 5.72 -8.26
CA THR A 21 -5.14 6.20 -8.14
C THR A 21 -4.90 7.57 -8.79
N GLU A 22 -5.27 7.76 -10.06
CA GLU A 22 -4.95 9.01 -10.77
C GLU A 22 -5.64 10.21 -10.12
N ARG A 23 -6.94 10.11 -9.86
CA ARG A 23 -7.72 11.21 -9.26
C ARG A 23 -7.20 11.56 -7.87
N VAL A 24 -6.86 10.55 -7.06
CA VAL A 24 -6.32 10.75 -5.71
C VAL A 24 -4.99 11.47 -5.77
N LEU A 25 -4.05 11.00 -6.60
CA LEU A 25 -2.73 11.62 -6.71
C LEU A 25 -2.80 13.03 -7.30
N ASP A 26 -3.66 13.26 -8.30
CA ASP A 26 -3.88 14.59 -8.90
C ASP A 26 -4.45 15.58 -7.88
N ALA A 27 -5.43 15.14 -7.08
CA ALA A 27 -6.01 15.96 -6.02
C ALA A 27 -4.97 16.32 -4.96
N TRP A 28 -4.15 15.36 -4.54
CA TRP A 28 -3.08 15.61 -3.56
C TRP A 28 -2.01 16.57 -4.08
N GLN A 29 -1.54 16.38 -5.31
CA GLN A 29 -0.55 17.28 -5.91
C GLN A 29 -1.11 18.69 -6.09
N SER A 30 -2.36 18.81 -6.52
CA SER A 30 -3.06 20.10 -6.64
C SER A 30 -3.18 20.80 -5.28
N GLY A 31 -3.32 20.02 -4.19
CA GLY A 31 -3.28 20.51 -2.81
C GLY A 31 -1.88 20.78 -2.25
N GLY A 32 -0.82 20.59 -3.04
CA GLY A 32 0.56 20.88 -2.64
C GLY A 32 1.34 19.73 -2.01
N VAL A 33 0.77 18.51 -1.96
CA VAL A 33 1.46 17.32 -1.43
C VAL A 33 2.69 17.00 -2.29
N LYS A 34 3.83 16.79 -1.63
CA LYS A 34 5.13 16.49 -2.26
C LYS A 34 5.57 15.04 -2.10
N GLY A 35 5.06 14.36 -1.08
CA GLY A 35 5.40 12.97 -0.81
C GLY A 35 4.26 12.17 -0.20
N ILE A 36 4.41 10.86 -0.26
CA ILE A 36 3.54 9.89 0.39
C ILE A 36 4.35 9.01 1.35
N LEU A 37 3.75 8.74 2.49
CA LEU A 37 4.20 7.81 3.49
C LEU A 37 3.27 6.60 3.45
N ILE A 38 3.75 5.45 2.98
CA ILE A 38 2.94 4.23 2.82
C ILE A 38 3.29 3.23 3.92
N GLY A 39 2.29 2.78 4.68
CA GLY A 39 2.44 1.57 5.47
C GLY A 39 1.44 1.37 6.63
N PRO A 40 1.31 0.12 7.11
CA PRO A 40 2.03 -1.07 6.64
C PRO A 40 1.54 -1.54 5.25
N LEU A 41 2.44 -2.11 4.43
CA LEU A 41 2.15 -2.68 3.11
C LEU A 41 1.41 -4.02 3.26
N ARG A 42 0.13 -3.92 3.60
CA ARG A 42 -0.77 -5.06 3.79
C ARG A 42 -2.12 -4.80 3.11
N PHE A 43 -2.69 -5.85 2.55
CA PHE A 43 -4.07 -5.92 2.06
C PHE A 43 -4.99 -6.51 3.13
N ASP A 44 -6.28 -6.21 3.05
CA ASP A 44 -7.34 -6.82 3.86
C ASP A 44 -8.21 -7.73 3.00
N THR A 45 -8.10 -9.05 3.16
CA THR A 45 -8.90 -10.02 2.39
C THR A 45 -10.40 -9.94 2.65
N GLY A 46 -10.83 -9.24 3.72
CA GLY A 46 -12.24 -9.00 4.04
C GLY A 46 -12.81 -7.73 3.42
N VAL A 47 -12.00 -6.91 2.75
CA VAL A 47 -12.42 -5.66 2.11
C VAL A 47 -12.59 -5.90 0.60
N PRO A 48 -13.66 -5.42 -0.06
CA PRO A 48 -13.81 -5.54 -1.50
C PRO A 48 -12.82 -4.61 -2.23
N ASP A 49 -12.59 -4.84 -3.53
CA ASP A 49 -11.60 -4.06 -4.31
C ASP A 49 -11.95 -2.57 -4.42
N ALA A 50 -13.24 -2.22 -4.36
CA ALA A 50 -13.75 -0.85 -4.29
C ALA A 50 -14.51 -0.66 -2.97
N PRO A 51 -13.81 -0.38 -1.86
CA PRO A 51 -14.44 -0.36 -0.55
C PRO A 51 -15.26 0.90 -0.28
N SER A 52 -16.41 0.71 0.35
CA SER A 52 -17.18 1.80 0.94
C SER A 52 -16.50 2.30 2.23
N ILE A 53 -16.90 3.49 2.69
CA ILE A 53 -16.43 4.00 3.99
C ILE A 53 -16.74 3.06 5.16
N THR A 54 -17.82 2.27 5.07
CA THR A 54 -18.19 1.28 6.08
C THR A 54 -17.20 0.11 6.08
N ASP A 55 -16.84 -0.40 4.90
CA ASP A 55 -15.87 -1.50 4.76
C ASP A 55 -14.52 -1.09 5.35
N LEU A 56 -14.10 0.15 5.06
CA LEU A 56 -12.86 0.73 5.59
C LEU A 56 -12.87 0.86 7.11
N ARG A 57 -13.98 1.32 7.69
CA ARG A 57 -14.13 1.41 9.15
C ARG A 57 -14.00 0.06 9.82
N VAL A 58 -14.62 -0.98 9.25
CA VAL A 58 -14.50 -2.35 9.78
C VAL A 58 -13.05 -2.84 9.69
N ALA A 59 -12.37 -2.60 8.56
CA ALA A 59 -10.97 -2.97 8.38
C ALA A 59 -10.06 -2.34 9.45
N HIS A 60 -10.24 -1.06 9.76
CA HIS A 60 -9.44 -0.37 10.77
C HIS A 60 -9.60 -0.93 12.19
N LEU A 61 -10.69 -1.65 12.48
CA LEU A 61 -10.89 -2.32 13.77
C LEU A 61 -10.16 -3.67 13.87
N CYS A 62 -9.72 -4.24 12.74
CA CYS A 62 -8.97 -5.51 12.72
C CYS A 62 -7.62 -5.31 13.40
N PRO A 63 -7.20 -6.16 14.36
CA PRO A 63 -5.87 -6.06 14.96
C PRO A 63 -4.76 -6.37 13.93
N PRO A 64 -3.50 -5.94 14.15
CA PRO A 64 -2.38 -6.28 13.27
C PRO A 64 -2.15 -7.78 13.07
N SER A 65 -2.54 -8.60 14.04
CA SER A 65 -2.44 -10.07 14.00
C SER A 65 -3.61 -10.76 13.27
N ASP A 66 -4.57 -10.00 12.73
CA ASP A 66 -5.73 -10.56 12.04
C ASP A 66 -5.28 -11.32 10.78
N PRO A 67 -5.71 -12.59 10.58
CA PRO A 67 -5.31 -13.39 9.42
C PRO A 67 -5.78 -12.80 8.09
N ARG A 68 -6.74 -11.86 8.08
CA ARG A 68 -7.14 -11.14 6.87
C ARG A 68 -6.07 -10.18 6.35
N ARG A 69 -5.10 -9.81 7.19
CA ARG A 69 -4.00 -8.92 6.84
C ARG A 69 -2.91 -9.67 6.10
N VAL A 70 -2.94 -9.59 4.78
CA VAL A 70 -1.98 -10.27 3.89
C VAL A 70 -0.89 -9.29 3.45
N ALA A 71 0.36 -9.75 3.33
CA ALA A 71 1.44 -8.90 2.82
C ALA A 71 1.13 -8.40 1.40
N ALA A 72 1.42 -7.12 1.12
CA ALA A 72 1.16 -6.53 -0.19
C ALA A 72 2.19 -6.95 -1.27
N PHE A 73 3.02 -7.94 -0.97
CA PHE A 73 3.96 -8.57 -1.88
C PHE A 73 4.16 -10.02 -1.47
N GLU A 74 4.28 -10.89 -2.46
CA GLU A 74 4.62 -12.29 -2.23
C GLU A 74 6.15 -12.43 -2.09
N PRO A 75 6.67 -13.15 -1.07
CA PRO A 75 8.10 -13.41 -0.96
C PRO A 75 8.64 -14.10 -2.21
N ASN A 76 9.76 -13.62 -2.78
CA ASN A 76 10.44 -14.26 -3.91
C ASN A 76 11.62 -15.11 -3.43
N PRO A 77 11.51 -16.46 -3.34
CA PRO A 77 12.54 -17.30 -2.73
C PRO A 77 13.91 -17.21 -3.40
N THR A 78 13.96 -16.88 -4.69
CA THR A 78 15.21 -16.72 -5.43
C THR A 78 16.01 -15.50 -4.94
N ILE A 79 15.33 -14.41 -4.58
CA ILE A 79 15.98 -13.21 -4.01
C ILE A 79 16.54 -13.53 -2.62
N TYR A 80 15.73 -14.14 -1.75
CA TYR A 80 16.17 -14.52 -0.40
C TYR A 80 17.38 -15.47 -0.44
N ARG A 81 17.34 -16.47 -1.32
CA ARG A 81 18.46 -17.41 -1.52
C ARG A 81 19.75 -16.71 -1.96
N ARG A 82 19.67 -15.68 -2.81
CA ARG A 82 20.84 -14.90 -3.24
C ARG A 82 21.58 -14.25 -2.07
N TYR A 83 20.86 -13.90 -1.01
CA TYR A 83 21.42 -13.27 0.19
C TYR A 83 21.61 -14.25 1.36
N GLY A 84 21.47 -15.56 1.14
CA GLY A 84 21.69 -16.58 2.17
C GLY A 84 20.67 -16.58 3.30
N VAL A 85 19.49 -15.98 3.09
CA VAL A 85 18.41 -15.92 4.09
C VAL A 85 17.26 -16.85 3.73
N VAL A 86 16.56 -17.35 4.74
CA VAL A 86 15.36 -18.17 4.57
C VAL A 86 14.20 -17.28 4.17
N ALA A 87 13.55 -17.58 3.05
CA ALA A 87 12.35 -16.87 2.63
C ALA A 87 11.19 -17.16 3.59
N PRO A 88 10.39 -16.15 3.96
CA PRO A 88 9.12 -16.38 4.63
C PRO A 88 8.21 -17.30 3.82
N SER A 89 7.32 -18.02 4.51
CA SER A 89 6.28 -18.79 3.83
C SER A 89 5.41 -17.87 2.98
N PRO A 90 5.03 -18.31 1.77
CA PRO A 90 3.99 -17.68 0.96
C PRO A 90 2.72 -17.42 1.77
N SER A 91 2.00 -16.36 1.42
CA SER A 91 0.71 -16.06 2.07
C SER A 91 -0.37 -17.11 1.76
N GLY A 92 -0.26 -17.78 0.60
CA GLY A 92 -1.25 -18.73 0.11
C GLY A 92 -2.53 -18.08 -0.42
N HIS A 93 -2.63 -16.76 -0.40
CA HIS A 93 -3.77 -16.01 -0.91
C HIS A 93 -3.51 -15.54 -2.35
N ASP A 94 -4.49 -15.69 -3.25
CA ASP A 94 -4.42 -15.08 -4.57
C ASP A 94 -4.75 -13.59 -4.49
N MET A 95 -3.71 -12.75 -4.40
CA MET A 95 -3.82 -11.29 -4.39
C MET A 95 -3.36 -10.68 -5.72
N THR A 96 -3.34 -11.44 -6.81
CA THR A 96 -2.75 -11.03 -8.10
C THR A 96 -3.30 -9.70 -8.62
N ALA A 97 -4.63 -9.52 -8.57
CA ALA A 97 -5.27 -8.28 -8.99
C ALA A 97 -4.84 -7.07 -8.13
N ARG A 98 -4.69 -7.28 -6.81
CA ARG A 98 -4.28 -6.23 -5.87
C ARG A 98 -2.80 -5.90 -5.97
N TRP A 99 -1.94 -6.90 -6.19
CA TRP A 99 -0.53 -6.66 -6.51
C TRP A 99 -0.39 -5.84 -7.80
N ALA A 100 -1.16 -6.18 -8.84
CA ALA A 100 -1.18 -5.39 -10.06
C ALA A 100 -1.68 -3.95 -9.83
N ALA A 101 -2.69 -3.77 -8.97
CA ALA A 101 -3.20 -2.44 -8.61
C ALA A 101 -2.17 -1.61 -7.82
N LEU A 102 -1.50 -2.23 -6.84
CA LEU A 102 -0.40 -1.59 -6.11
C LEU A 102 0.76 -1.22 -7.04
N GLY A 103 1.12 -2.11 -7.98
CA GLY A 103 2.12 -1.80 -9.01
C GLY A 103 1.76 -0.56 -9.82
N ARG A 104 0.52 -0.49 -10.32
CA ARG A 104 0.01 0.70 -11.03
C ARG A 104 0.04 1.96 -10.16
N PHE A 105 -0.32 1.85 -8.88
CA PHE A 105 -0.25 2.96 -7.94
C PHE A 105 1.19 3.48 -7.78
N LEU A 106 2.14 2.59 -7.50
CA LEU A 106 3.55 2.95 -7.33
C LEU A 106 4.16 3.52 -8.62
N ASP A 107 3.79 2.97 -9.79
CA ASP A 107 4.19 3.49 -11.09
C ASP A 107 3.63 4.90 -11.35
N ALA A 108 2.37 5.15 -10.97
CA ALA A 108 1.74 6.47 -11.10
C ALA A 108 2.42 7.50 -10.19
N VAL A 109 2.68 7.12 -8.94
CA VAL A 109 3.43 7.94 -7.97
C VAL A 109 4.81 8.32 -8.52
N LYS A 110 5.54 7.33 -9.06
CA LYS A 110 6.85 7.55 -9.69
C LYS A 110 6.75 8.48 -10.90
N ARG A 111 5.80 8.24 -11.81
CA ARG A 111 5.57 9.07 -13.01
C ARG A 111 5.22 10.51 -12.66
N LYS A 112 4.50 10.74 -11.56
CA LYS A 112 4.11 12.07 -11.07
C LYS A 112 5.19 12.76 -10.25
N ASN A 113 6.37 12.13 -10.08
CA ASN A 113 7.48 12.66 -9.28
C ASN A 113 7.08 12.98 -7.83
N ILE A 114 6.27 12.11 -7.23
CA ILE A 114 5.89 12.19 -5.81
C ILE A 114 6.88 11.36 -5.01
N ALA A 115 7.47 11.92 -3.95
CA ALA A 115 8.38 11.20 -3.08
C ALA A 115 7.66 10.06 -2.34
N VAL A 116 8.33 8.93 -2.12
CA VAL A 116 7.73 7.78 -1.42
C VAL A 116 8.62 7.35 -0.28
N TRP A 117 8.06 7.31 0.92
CA TRP A 117 8.61 6.60 2.05
C TRP A 117 7.72 5.41 2.40
N ILE A 118 8.34 4.24 2.58
CA ILE A 118 7.66 3.04 3.05
C ILE A 118 8.00 2.88 4.54
N ILE A 119 6.97 2.69 5.36
CA ILE A 119 7.12 2.44 6.79
C ILE A 119 6.53 1.08 7.15
N GLU A 120 7.39 0.18 7.60
CA GLU A 120 6.96 -1.05 8.28
C GLU A 120 7.28 -0.90 9.78
N PRO A 121 6.38 -1.33 10.68
CA PRO A 121 6.70 -1.49 12.09
C PRO A 121 7.72 -2.61 12.33
#